data_AF-A0A0R3PI02-F1
#
_entry.id   AF-A0A0R3PI02-F1
#
_cell.length_a   1.000
_cell.length_b   1.000
_cell.length_c   1.000
_cell.angle_alpha   90.00
_cell.angle_beta   90.00
_cell.angle_gamma   90.00
#
_symmetry.space_group_name_H-M   'P 1'
#
loop_
_entity.id
_entity.type
_entity.pdbx_description
1 polymer ?
#
loop_
_entity_poly.entity_id
_entity_poly.type
_entity_poly.pdbx_seq_one_letter_code
_entity_poly.pdbx_strand_id
1 'polypeptide(L)'
;MSYIGSFRFVPSIFRIALLFCVFLTYANICSPIVNIKCQVWRHGDRSPTRTFPTDPIQEVDWTFGGGGFGQLSPKGMAQHLKFGKLLRKLYVDTGFLSKKYSSKEVYIRSTDVNRTIISAMSNMLGMYGQNDGSSQAGVDYPDEIGWPVGYVPIPVHIVDFHTDHVCHLLPKSAHDRRLFLRRMSKCNLNWVLSGRMST
;
A
#
# COMPACT_ATOMS: atom_id res chain seq x y z
N MET A 1 25.92 45.18 59.52
CA MET A 1 25.79 45.49 58.07
C MET A 1 27.14 45.13 57.44
N SER A 2 27.28 44.19 56.52
CA SER A 2 26.35 43.65 55.53
C SER A 2 26.83 42.25 55.08
N TYR A 3 25.88 41.38 54.73
CA TYR A 3 26.11 40.03 54.22
C TYR A 3 26.88 40.05 52.89
N ILE A 4 28.03 39.37 52.82
CA ILE A 4 28.73 39.09 51.56
C ILE A 4 28.35 37.67 51.14
N GLY A 5 27.50 37.56 50.12
CA GLY A 5 27.05 36.28 49.57
C GLY A 5 28.18 35.53 48.87
N SER A 6 28.42 34.29 49.29
CA SER A 6 29.35 33.37 48.64
C SER A 6 28.82 32.97 47.26
N PHE A 7 29.45 33.50 46.20
CA PHE A 7 29.17 33.13 44.82
C PHE A 7 29.63 31.68 44.59
N ARG A 8 28.70 30.72 44.59
CA ARG A 8 29.01 29.31 44.31
C ARG A 8 29.38 29.16 42.83
N PHE A 9 30.65 28.91 42.57
CA PHE A 9 31.21 28.64 41.25
C PHE A 9 30.65 27.30 40.74
N VAL A 10 29.65 27.33 39.87
CA VAL A 10 29.15 26.11 39.20
C VAL A 10 30.24 25.67 38.22
N PRO A 11 30.84 24.47 38.36
CA PRO A 11 31.95 24.06 37.51
C PRO A 11 31.53 24.02 36.04
N SER A 12 32.38 24.52 35.14
CA SER A 12 32.13 24.60 33.69
C SER A 12 31.67 23.26 33.08
N ILE A 13 32.13 22.14 33.66
CA ILE A 13 31.76 20.79 33.24
C ILE A 13 30.27 20.48 33.41
N PHE A 14 29.60 21.05 34.43
CA PHE A 14 28.15 20.87 34.63
C PHE A 14 27.36 21.64 33.58
N ARG A 15 27.86 22.79 33.12
CA ARG A 15 27.24 23.54 32.01
C ARG A 15 27.39 22.81 30.69
N ILE A 16 28.57 22.23 30.42
CA ILE A 16 28.82 21.43 29.22
C ILE A 16 27.97 20.15 29.23
N ALA A 17 27.90 19.45 30.37
CA ALA A 17 27.07 18.26 30.52
C ALA A 17 25.58 18.57 30.32
N LEU A 18 25.09 19.69 30.87
CA LEU A 18 23.71 20.12 30.68
C LEU A 18 23.41 20.47 29.22
N LEU A 19 24.31 21.20 28.53
CA LEU A 19 24.16 21.53 27.11
C LEU A 19 24.21 20.28 26.22
N PHE A 20 25.06 19.30 26.54
CA PHE A 20 25.11 18.02 25.85
C PHE A 20 23.85 17.18 26.10
N CYS A 21 23.32 17.17 27.33
CA CYS A 21 22.08 16.49 27.66
C CYS A 21 20.88 17.13 26.94
N VAL A 22 20.82 18.47 26.90
CA VAL A 22 19.80 19.21 26.14
C VAL A 22 19.92 18.94 24.64
N PHE A 23 21.14 18.89 24.08
CA PHE A 23 21.37 18.53 22.68
C PHE A 23 20.94 17.09 22.37
N LEU A 24 21.25 16.12 23.25
CA LEU A 24 20.78 14.75 23.12
C LEU A 24 19.26 14.66 23.21
N THR A 25 18.61 15.39 24.12
CA THR A 25 17.14 15.43 24.18
C THR A 25 16.54 16.04 22.93
N TYR A 26 17.11 17.13 22.38
CA TYR A 26 16.65 17.77 21.15
C TYR A 26 16.85 16.89 19.90
N ALA A 27 17.96 16.17 19.80
CA ALA A 27 18.22 15.24 18.71
C ALA A 27 17.22 14.06 18.70
N ASN A 28 16.66 13.72 19.86
CA ASN A 28 15.63 12.68 19.99
C ASN A 28 14.19 13.21 19.84
N ILE A 29 13.97 14.54 19.79
CA ILE A 29 12.67 15.14 19.44
C ILE A 29 12.60 15.26 17.91
N CYS A 30 12.60 14.12 17.23
CA CYS A 30 12.09 14.03 15.88
C CYS A 30 10.77 13.27 15.97
N SER A 31 9.65 14.01 16.01
CA SER A 31 8.33 13.40 15.89
C SER A 31 8.30 12.55 14.62
N PRO A 32 7.79 11.30 14.65
CA PRO A 32 7.71 10.50 13.44
C PRO A 32 6.80 11.23 12.45
N ILE A 33 7.39 11.70 11.35
CA ILE A 33 6.63 12.19 10.21
C ILE A 33 5.86 10.99 9.70
N VAL A 34 4.54 10.97 9.90
CA VAL A 34 3.65 9.95 9.35
C VAL A 34 3.58 10.17 7.85
N ASN A 35 4.48 9.52 7.12
CA ASN A 35 4.52 9.55 5.67
C ASN A 35 3.48 8.56 5.14
N ILE A 36 2.30 9.04 4.74
CA ILE A 36 1.29 8.20 4.08
C ILE A 36 1.56 8.20 2.57
N LYS A 37 1.61 7.01 1.95
CA LYS A 37 1.70 6.87 0.50
C LYS A 37 0.43 6.23 -0.04
N CYS A 38 -0.28 6.98 -0.89
CA CYS A 38 -1.43 6.49 -1.62
C CYS A 38 -0.98 6.11 -3.05
N GLN A 39 -1.36 4.93 -3.50
CA GLN A 39 -1.11 4.47 -4.86
C GLN A 39 -2.42 4.04 -5.53
N VAL A 40 -2.56 4.44 -6.80
CA VAL A 40 -3.70 4.07 -7.64
C VAL A 40 -3.16 3.51 -8.95
N TRP A 41 -3.57 2.31 -9.30
CA TRP A 41 -3.19 1.65 -10.54
C TRP A 41 -4.42 1.12 -11.27
N ARG A 42 -4.27 0.97 -12.59
CA ARG A 42 -5.25 0.25 -13.40
C ARG A 42 -5.02 -1.26 -13.28
N HIS A 43 -6.05 -2.03 -13.57
CA HIS A 43 -5.93 -3.46 -13.84
C HIS A 43 -4.95 -3.75 -14.99
N GLY A 44 -4.44 -4.99 -15.04
CA GLY A 44 -3.56 -5.46 -16.10
C GLY A 44 -4.29 -5.76 -17.41
N ASP A 45 -3.56 -6.36 -18.36
CA ASP A 45 -4.11 -6.86 -19.62
C ASP A 45 -5.32 -7.79 -19.43
N ARG A 46 -6.32 -7.70 -20.31
CA ARG A 46 -7.61 -8.39 -20.18
C ARG A 46 -8.25 -8.67 -21.53
N SER A 47 -9.22 -9.58 -21.57
CA SER A 47 -10.14 -9.73 -22.72
C SER A 47 -11.00 -8.46 -22.90
N PRO A 48 -11.51 -8.19 -24.13
CA PRO A 48 -12.47 -7.11 -24.37
C PRO A 48 -13.71 -7.29 -23.49
N THR A 49 -14.41 -6.20 -23.17
CA THR A 49 -15.63 -6.26 -22.34
C THR A 49 -16.90 -6.52 -23.15
N ARG A 50 -16.81 -6.34 -24.47
CA ARG A 50 -17.85 -6.60 -25.46
C ARG A 50 -17.19 -6.54 -26.83
N THR A 51 -17.82 -7.16 -27.82
CA THR A 51 -17.47 -6.97 -29.23
C THR A 51 -18.70 -6.60 -30.06
N PHE A 52 -18.53 -6.35 -31.36
CA PHE A 52 -19.60 -6.09 -32.30
C PHE A 52 -20.19 -7.40 -32.85
N PRO A 53 -21.47 -7.43 -33.26
CA PRO A 53 -22.15 -8.68 -33.62
C PRO A 53 -21.51 -9.48 -34.77
N THR A 54 -20.81 -8.81 -35.69
CA THR A 54 -20.16 -9.43 -36.85
C THR A 54 -18.68 -9.77 -36.63
N ASP A 55 -18.17 -9.65 -35.39
CA ASP A 55 -16.79 -10.04 -35.08
C ASP A 55 -16.64 -11.56 -35.22
N PRO A 56 -15.66 -12.07 -35.98
CA PRO A 56 -15.36 -13.50 -35.99
C PRO A 56 -14.89 -14.03 -34.63
N ILE A 57 -14.38 -13.18 -33.74
CA ILE A 57 -13.92 -13.56 -32.39
C ILE A 57 -14.98 -13.15 -31.37
N GLN A 58 -15.64 -14.14 -30.79
CA GLN A 58 -16.72 -13.98 -29.83
C GLN A 58 -16.26 -14.34 -28.41
N GLU A 59 -17.17 -14.23 -27.44
CA GLU A 59 -16.86 -14.45 -26.02
C GLU A 59 -16.20 -15.81 -25.75
N VAL A 60 -16.67 -16.84 -26.45
CA VAL A 60 -16.20 -18.22 -26.33
C VAL A 60 -14.72 -18.40 -26.70
N ASP A 61 -14.19 -17.53 -27.55
CA ASP A 61 -12.80 -17.58 -28.00
C ASP A 61 -11.83 -17.03 -26.93
N TRP A 62 -12.35 -16.29 -25.96
CA TRP A 62 -11.58 -15.78 -24.82
C TRP A 62 -11.56 -16.81 -23.69
N THR A 63 -10.70 -17.84 -23.80
CA THR A 63 -10.70 -18.97 -22.86
C THR A 63 -9.86 -18.77 -21.59
N PHE A 64 -9.01 -17.74 -21.56
CA PHE A 64 -8.12 -17.50 -20.43
C PHE A 64 -8.80 -16.78 -19.26
N GLY A 65 -8.17 -16.82 -18.08
CA GLY A 65 -8.58 -15.99 -16.94
C GLY A 65 -9.96 -16.33 -16.36
N GLY A 66 -10.42 -17.57 -16.55
CA GLY A 66 -11.77 -18.01 -16.17
C GLY A 66 -12.76 -17.98 -17.34
N GLY A 67 -12.34 -17.52 -18.52
CA GLY A 67 -13.15 -17.50 -19.72
C GLY A 67 -14.05 -16.26 -19.82
N GLY A 68 -14.29 -15.83 -21.06
CA GLY A 68 -15.24 -14.79 -21.40
C GLY A 68 -14.70 -13.36 -21.38
N PHE A 69 -15.62 -12.41 -21.51
CA PHE A 69 -15.30 -11.01 -21.67
C PHE A 69 -14.92 -10.32 -20.35
N GLY A 70 -14.03 -9.35 -20.45
CA GLY A 70 -13.61 -8.48 -19.35
C GLY A 70 -12.73 -9.14 -18.29
N GLN A 71 -12.32 -10.40 -18.47
CA GLN A 71 -11.48 -11.16 -17.54
C GLN A 71 -9.99 -10.84 -17.70
N LEU A 72 -9.25 -10.90 -16.59
CA LEU A 72 -7.83 -10.61 -16.58
C LEU A 72 -7.04 -11.73 -17.26
N SER A 73 -6.13 -11.38 -18.16
CA SER A 73 -5.28 -12.37 -18.83
C SER A 73 -4.12 -12.80 -17.92
N PRO A 74 -3.50 -13.98 -18.18
CA PRO A 74 -2.25 -14.37 -17.52
C PRO A 74 -1.13 -13.35 -17.72
N LYS A 75 -1.11 -12.67 -18.88
CA LYS A 75 -0.22 -11.54 -19.14
C LYS A 75 -0.50 -10.38 -18.18
N GLY A 76 -1.77 -10.07 -17.93
CA GLY A 76 -2.19 -9.05 -16.96
C GLY A 76 -1.80 -9.40 -15.52
N MET A 77 -1.93 -10.66 -15.12
CA MET A 77 -1.44 -11.15 -13.82
C MET A 77 0.07 -10.95 -13.71
N ALA A 78 0.85 -11.35 -14.73
CA ALA A 78 2.29 -11.20 -14.76
C ALA A 78 2.75 -9.73 -14.73
N GLN A 79 2.00 -8.83 -15.37
CA GLN A 79 2.25 -7.38 -15.28
C GLN A 79 2.14 -6.89 -13.84
N HIS A 80 1.09 -7.29 -13.13
CA HIS A 80 0.91 -6.90 -11.72
C HIS A 80 1.92 -7.56 -10.79
N LEU A 81 2.31 -8.81 -11.04
CA LEU A 81 3.39 -9.45 -10.31
C LEU A 81 4.71 -8.67 -10.42
N LYS A 82 5.08 -8.27 -11.65
CA LYS A 82 6.28 -7.45 -11.89
C LYS A 82 6.16 -6.09 -11.22
N PHE A 83 4.98 -5.48 -11.28
CA PHE A 83 4.74 -4.20 -10.64
C PHE A 83 4.85 -4.30 -9.11
N GLY A 84 4.29 -5.33 -8.48
CA GLY A 84 4.43 -5.58 -7.04
C GLY A 84 5.88 -5.77 -6.62
N LYS A 85 6.69 -6.47 -7.42
CA LYS A 85 8.15 -6.58 -7.19
C LYS A 85 8.85 -5.22 -7.23
N LEU A 86 8.43 -4.31 -8.11
CA LEU A 86 8.94 -2.95 -8.13
C LEU A 86 8.51 -2.18 -6.87
N LEU A 87 7.27 -2.34 -6.41
CA LEU A 87 6.79 -1.71 -5.18
C LEU A 87 7.55 -2.21 -3.94
N ARG A 88 7.88 -3.50 -3.88
CA ARG A 88 8.76 -4.04 -2.82
C ARG A 88 10.10 -3.33 -2.79
N LYS A 89 10.76 -3.18 -3.95
CA LYS A 89 12.04 -2.47 -4.05
C LYS A 89 11.95 -1.02 -3.60
N LEU A 90 10.84 -0.36 -3.89
CA LEU A 90 10.64 1.06 -3.57
C LEU A 90 10.28 1.31 -2.11
N TYR A 91 9.52 0.40 -1.47
CA TYR A 91 8.93 0.65 -0.17
C TYR A 91 9.39 -0.32 0.93
N VAL A 92 9.59 -1.59 0.62
CA VAL A 92 10.02 -2.59 1.61
C VAL A 92 11.54 -2.59 1.74
N ASP A 93 12.26 -2.65 0.62
CA ASP A 93 13.72 -2.74 0.62
C ASP A 93 14.38 -1.42 1.08
N THR A 94 13.67 -0.30 0.93
CA THR A 94 14.09 1.01 1.45
C THR A 94 13.77 1.21 2.93
N GLY A 95 13.04 0.27 3.55
CA GLY A 95 12.65 0.31 4.97
C GLY A 95 11.45 1.20 5.29
N PHE A 96 10.68 1.65 4.29
CA PHE A 96 9.43 2.38 4.52
C PHE A 96 8.30 1.46 5.02
N LEU A 97 8.25 0.21 4.56
CA LEU A 97 7.36 -0.85 5.02
C LEU A 97 8.16 -2.00 5.61
N SER A 98 7.54 -2.75 6.52
CA SER A 98 8.12 -3.96 7.08
C SER A 98 8.36 -5.02 6.01
N LYS A 99 9.43 -5.80 6.18
CA LYS A 99 9.76 -6.95 5.30
C LYS A 99 8.65 -8.01 5.30
N LYS A 100 8.01 -8.18 6.45
CA LYS A 100 6.81 -8.99 6.66
C LYS A 100 5.57 -8.13 6.44
N TYR A 101 4.51 -8.75 5.94
CA TYR A 101 3.22 -8.08 5.84
C TYR A 101 2.70 -7.70 7.23
N SER A 102 2.18 -6.48 7.35
CA SER A 102 1.52 -5.97 8.55
C SER A 102 0.21 -5.29 8.15
N SER A 103 -0.91 -5.76 8.71
CA SER A 103 -2.23 -5.18 8.45
C SER A 103 -2.37 -3.74 8.96
N LYS A 104 -1.48 -3.30 9.84
CA LYS A 104 -1.41 -1.91 10.34
C LYS A 104 -0.70 -0.96 9.36
N GLU A 105 0.11 -1.50 8.45
CA GLU A 105 0.92 -0.71 7.51
C GLU A 105 0.31 -0.64 6.12
N VAL A 106 -0.37 -1.71 5.69
CA VAL A 106 -0.85 -1.86 4.32
C VAL A 106 -2.35 -2.12 4.28
N TYR A 107 -3.08 -1.22 3.63
CA TYR A 107 -4.49 -1.35 3.32
C TYR A 107 -4.70 -1.40 1.81
N ILE A 108 -5.37 -2.45 1.31
CA ILE A 108 -5.63 -2.65 -0.11
C ILE A 108 -7.13 -2.63 -0.37
N ARG A 109 -7.54 -1.80 -1.34
CA ARG A 109 -8.93 -1.70 -1.81
C ARG A 109 -8.99 -1.86 -3.32
N SER A 110 -9.99 -2.58 -3.80
CA SER A 110 -10.29 -2.78 -5.22
C SER A 110 -11.75 -2.40 -5.50
N THR A 111 -12.04 -2.04 -6.75
CA THR A 111 -13.42 -2.03 -7.25
C THR A 111 -13.95 -3.46 -7.33
N ASP A 112 -15.28 -3.60 -7.26
CA ASP A 112 -16.00 -4.86 -7.36
C ASP A 112 -16.06 -5.40 -8.81
N VAL A 113 -14.89 -5.76 -9.34
CA VAL A 113 -14.76 -6.43 -10.64
C VAL A 113 -13.62 -7.43 -10.59
N ASN A 114 -13.84 -8.65 -11.08
CA ASN A 114 -12.85 -9.74 -11.04
C ASN A 114 -11.45 -9.31 -11.47
N ARG A 115 -11.33 -8.60 -12.60
CA ARG A 115 -10.03 -8.17 -13.12
C ARG A 115 -9.25 -7.25 -12.18
N THR A 116 -9.90 -6.38 -11.41
CA THR A 116 -9.22 -5.46 -10.49
C THR A 116 -8.83 -6.19 -9.21
N ILE A 117 -9.68 -7.10 -8.73
CA ILE A 117 -9.40 -7.93 -7.56
C ILE A 117 -8.19 -8.84 -7.84
N ILE A 118 -8.21 -9.57 -8.95
CA ILE A 118 -7.11 -10.46 -9.35
C ILE A 118 -5.81 -9.67 -9.62
N SER A 119 -5.91 -8.47 -10.18
CA SER A 119 -4.76 -7.57 -10.35
C SER A 119 -4.15 -7.17 -9.00
N ALA A 120 -4.98 -6.81 -8.02
CA ALA A 120 -4.53 -6.47 -6.68
C ALA A 120 -3.86 -7.66 -5.98
N MET A 121 -4.46 -8.85 -6.05
CA MET A 121 -3.87 -10.08 -5.50
C MET A 121 -2.53 -10.41 -6.16
N SER A 122 -2.43 -10.30 -7.49
CA SER A 122 -1.19 -10.53 -8.24
C SER A 122 -0.10 -9.54 -7.88
N ASN A 123 -0.48 -8.29 -7.61
CA ASN A 123 0.44 -7.24 -7.13
C ASN A 123 0.97 -7.58 -5.74
N MET A 124 0.09 -7.94 -4.81
CA MET A 124 0.48 -8.30 -3.44
C MET A 124 1.36 -9.55 -3.39
N LEU A 125 1.08 -10.54 -4.24
CA LEU A 125 1.96 -11.69 -4.44
C LEU A 125 3.35 -11.24 -4.93
N GLY A 126 3.44 -10.26 -5.82
CA GLY A 126 4.72 -9.69 -6.26
C GLY A 126 5.47 -8.95 -5.15
N MET A 127 4.75 -8.35 -4.20
CA MET A 127 5.31 -7.50 -3.16
C MET A 127 5.73 -8.26 -1.89
N TYR A 128 4.90 -9.19 -1.43
CA TYR A 128 5.12 -9.95 -0.19
C TYR A 128 5.27 -11.46 -0.42
N GLY A 129 4.96 -11.96 -1.61
CA GLY A 129 5.12 -13.38 -1.99
C GLY A 129 6.56 -13.78 -2.30
N GLN A 130 7.54 -13.36 -1.51
CA GLN A 130 8.94 -13.68 -1.75
C GLN A 130 9.34 -14.97 -1.04
N ASN A 131 10.16 -15.79 -1.71
CA ASN A 131 10.83 -16.94 -1.11
C ASN A 131 12.26 -16.58 -0.70
N ASP A 132 12.40 -15.51 0.08
CA ASP A 132 13.68 -14.95 0.56
C ASP A 132 13.86 -15.13 2.09
N GLY A 133 12.98 -15.92 2.71
CA GLY A 133 12.94 -16.11 4.17
C GLY A 133 12.34 -14.93 4.94
N SER A 134 11.83 -13.88 4.27
CA SER A 134 11.18 -12.76 4.95
C SER A 134 9.90 -13.17 5.67
N SER A 135 9.14 -14.10 5.09
CA SER A 135 7.90 -14.66 5.67
C SER A 135 8.11 -16.10 6.13
N GLN A 136 7.50 -16.47 7.25
CA GLN A 136 7.65 -17.77 7.91
C GLN A 136 6.42 -18.65 7.71
N ALA A 137 6.65 -19.91 7.29
CA ALA A 137 5.61 -20.93 7.24
C ALA A 137 5.09 -21.23 8.66
N GLY A 138 3.80 -21.50 8.79
CA GLY A 138 3.10 -21.72 10.07
C GLY A 138 2.80 -20.44 10.87
N VAL A 139 3.31 -19.28 10.44
CA VAL A 139 3.07 -17.98 11.11
C VAL A 139 2.44 -16.98 10.14
N ASP A 140 3.14 -16.69 9.03
CA ASP A 140 2.71 -15.70 8.03
C ASP A 140 1.86 -16.35 6.92
N TYR A 141 2.04 -17.65 6.68
CA TYR A 141 1.25 -18.46 5.75
C TYR A 141 1.22 -19.93 6.18
N PRO A 142 0.20 -20.73 5.77
CA PRO A 142 0.09 -22.15 6.14
C PRO A 142 1.30 -22.99 5.75
N ASP A 143 1.73 -23.88 6.65
CA ASP A 143 2.73 -24.92 6.38
C ASP A 143 2.02 -26.22 5.98
N GLU A 144 1.33 -26.18 4.84
CA GLU A 144 0.46 -27.26 4.37
C GLU A 144 0.83 -27.71 2.95
N ILE A 145 0.68 -29.01 2.68
CA ILE A 145 0.95 -29.58 1.35
C ILE A 145 -0.03 -28.97 0.34
N GLY A 146 0.52 -28.40 -0.73
CA GLY A 146 -0.27 -27.71 -1.76
C GLY A 146 -0.37 -26.20 -1.57
N TRP A 147 0.07 -25.65 -0.42
CA TRP A 147 0.22 -24.21 -0.27
C TRP A 147 1.51 -23.72 -0.95
N PRO A 148 1.47 -22.66 -1.78
CA PRO A 148 2.68 -22.14 -2.41
C PRO A 148 3.63 -21.52 -1.37
N VAL A 149 4.90 -21.95 -1.40
CA VAL A 149 5.93 -21.43 -0.48
C VAL A 149 6.09 -19.92 -0.64
N GLY A 150 6.02 -19.20 0.48
CA GLY A 150 6.15 -17.75 0.52
C GLY A 150 4.88 -17.00 0.13
N TYR A 151 3.78 -17.66 -0.25
CA TYR A 151 2.53 -16.98 -0.56
C TYR A 151 1.80 -16.55 0.73
N VAL A 152 1.87 -15.25 1.03
CA VAL A 152 1.13 -14.63 2.13
C VAL A 152 -0.21 -14.11 1.61
N PRO A 153 -1.36 -14.56 2.15
CA PRO A 153 -2.66 -14.07 1.75
C PRO A 153 -2.88 -12.67 2.33
N ILE A 154 -2.99 -11.67 1.45
CA ILE A 154 -3.20 -10.27 1.84
C ILE A 154 -4.64 -9.88 1.50
N PRO A 155 -5.41 -9.34 2.46
CA PRO A 155 -6.81 -8.97 2.24
C PRO A 155 -6.94 -7.85 1.21
N VAL A 156 -7.85 -8.05 0.25
CA VAL A 156 -8.26 -7.04 -0.72
C VAL A 156 -9.70 -6.65 -0.40
N HIS A 157 -9.90 -5.46 0.13
CA HIS A 157 -11.23 -4.97 0.47
C HIS A 157 -11.98 -4.51 -0.77
N ILE A 158 -13.27 -4.82 -0.82
CA ILE A 158 -14.17 -4.51 -1.93
C ILE A 158 -15.40 -3.84 -1.32
N VAL A 159 -15.94 -2.86 -2.04
CA VAL A 159 -17.23 -2.25 -1.75
C VAL A 159 -18.09 -2.44 -2.99
N ASP A 160 -19.38 -2.71 -2.80
CA ASP A 160 -20.34 -2.89 -3.88
C ASP A 160 -20.28 -1.72 -4.87
N PHE A 161 -20.37 -2.05 -6.16
CA PHE A 161 -20.19 -1.11 -7.26
C PHE A 161 -21.05 0.16 -7.14
N HIS A 162 -22.30 0.05 -6.69
CA HIS A 162 -23.23 1.17 -6.60
C HIS A 162 -22.96 2.09 -5.41
N THR A 163 -22.25 1.59 -4.40
CA THR A 163 -21.96 2.30 -3.14
C THR A 163 -20.50 2.73 -3.02
N ASP A 164 -19.65 2.32 -3.96
CA ASP A 164 -18.23 2.60 -3.94
C ASP A 164 -17.89 4.02 -4.41
N HIS A 165 -18.06 5.01 -3.54
CA HIS A 165 -17.71 6.41 -3.84
C HIS A 165 -16.19 6.70 -3.87
N VAL A 166 -15.32 5.72 -3.63
CA VAL A 166 -13.87 5.93 -3.53
C VAL A 166 -13.13 5.40 -4.76
N CYS A 167 -13.30 4.13 -5.09
CA CYS A 167 -12.65 3.53 -6.25
C CYS A 167 -13.53 3.63 -7.50
N HIS A 168 -14.86 3.66 -7.33
CA HIS A 168 -15.81 4.00 -8.37
C HIS A 168 -16.31 5.43 -8.20
N LEU A 169 -15.41 6.39 -8.36
CA LEU A 169 -15.89 7.70 -8.76
C LEU A 169 -16.53 7.53 -10.13
N LEU A 170 -17.81 7.86 -10.22
CA LEU A 170 -18.45 8.21 -11.47
C LEU A 170 -18.07 9.67 -11.75
N PRO A 171 -16.94 9.95 -12.41
CA PRO A 171 -16.71 11.28 -12.91
C PRO A 171 -17.82 11.50 -13.95
N LYS A 172 -18.68 12.49 -13.72
CA LYS A 172 -19.76 12.87 -14.64
C LYS A 172 -19.21 13.19 -16.05
N SER A 173 -17.88 13.39 -16.17
CA SER A 173 -17.15 13.57 -17.42
C SER A 173 -15.70 13.03 -17.35
N ALA A 174 -15.06 12.76 -18.49
CA ALA A 174 -13.64 12.38 -18.53
C ALA A 174 -12.69 13.43 -17.89
N HIS A 175 -13.11 14.70 -17.80
CA HIS A 175 -12.39 15.79 -17.15
C HIS A 175 -12.27 15.58 -15.62
N ASP A 176 -13.36 15.18 -14.97
CA ASP A 176 -13.40 14.98 -13.51
C ASP A 176 -12.53 13.80 -13.09
N ARG A 177 -12.42 12.77 -13.94
CA ARG A 177 -11.52 11.62 -13.73
C ARG A 177 -10.06 12.07 -13.66
N ARG A 178 -9.66 12.94 -14.59
CA ARG A 178 -8.29 13.44 -14.69
C ARG A 178 -7.95 14.32 -13.48
N LEU A 179 -8.89 15.15 -13.03
CA LEU A 179 -8.73 15.96 -11.83
C LEU A 179 -8.62 15.12 -10.56
N PHE A 180 -9.45 14.08 -10.42
CA PHE A 180 -9.35 13.16 -9.29
C PHE A 180 -8.01 12.42 -9.25
N LEU A 181 -7.57 11.84 -10.37
CA LEU A 181 -6.28 11.15 -10.44
C LEU A 181 -5.12 12.10 -10.15
N ARG A 182 -5.19 13.36 -10.61
CA ARG A 182 -4.21 14.41 -10.25
C ARG A 182 -4.23 14.78 -8.78
N ARG A 183 -5.39 14.72 -8.12
CA ARG A 183 -5.51 14.98 -6.67
C ARG A 183 -4.93 13.80 -5.87
N MET A 184 -5.27 12.57 -6.24
CA MET A 184 -4.73 11.35 -5.63
C MET A 184 -3.23 11.22 -5.82
N SER A 185 -2.69 11.58 -7.00
CA SER A 185 -1.23 11.57 -7.26
C SER A 185 -0.47 12.64 -6.48
N LYS A 186 -1.18 13.63 -5.91
CA LYS A 186 -0.64 14.72 -5.10
C LYS A 186 -0.87 14.50 -3.60
N CYS A 187 -1.34 13.33 -3.17
CA CYS A 187 -1.51 12.99 -1.77
C CYS A 187 -0.16 12.90 -1.03
N ASN A 188 0.36 14.08 -0.69
CA ASN A 188 1.24 14.38 0.42
C ASN A 188 0.53 15.33 1.41
N LEU A 189 -0.79 15.51 1.30
CA LEU A 189 -1.59 16.31 2.23
C LEU A 189 -2.75 15.51 2.79
N ASN A 190 -2.69 15.28 4.11
CA ASN A 190 -3.79 15.24 5.07
C ASN A 190 -5.19 15.10 4.46
N TRP A 191 -5.59 13.87 4.17
CA TRP A 191 -7.00 13.50 4.16
C TRP A 191 -7.20 12.33 5.11
N VAL A 192 -7.51 12.69 6.35
CA VAL A 192 -8.32 11.88 7.26
C VAL A 192 -9.73 11.90 6.68
N LEU A 193 -10.24 10.75 6.24
CA LEU A 193 -11.67 10.50 6.20
C LEU A 193 -11.99 9.49 7.31
N SER A 194 -12.73 10.00 8.29
CA SER A 194 -13.03 9.41 9.59
C SER A 194 -13.97 8.21 9.54
N GLY A 195 -13.84 7.35 10.57
CA GLY A 195 -14.91 6.51 11.11
C GLY A 195 -14.40 5.08 11.37
N ARG A 196 -14.33 4.54 12.58
CA ARG A 196 -14.87 4.91 13.90
C ARG A 196 -14.06 4.13 14.94
N MET A 197 -13.70 4.79 16.03
CA MET A 197 -13.20 4.14 17.24
C MET A 197 -14.40 3.52 17.96
N SER A 198 -14.36 2.23 18.29
CA SER A 198 -15.22 1.66 19.34
C SER A 198 -14.52 0.47 19.98
N THR A 199 -14.18 0.68 21.25
CA THR A 199 -14.00 -0.27 22.38
C THR A 199 -13.45 -1.65 22.09
#